data_AF-A0A1R3TYG3-F1
#
_entry.id   AF-A0A1R3TYG3-F1
#
_cell.length_a   1.000
_cell.length_b   1.000
_cell.length_c   1.000
_cell.angle_alpha   90.00
_cell.angle_beta   90.00
_cell.angle_gamma   90.00
#
_symmetry.space_group_name_H-M   'P 1'
#
loop_
_entity.id
_entity.type
_entity.pdbx_description
1 polymer ?
#
loop_
_entity_poly.entity_id
_entity_poly.type
_entity_poly.pdbx_seq_one_letter_code
_entity_poly.pdbx_strand_id
1 'polypeptide(L)'
;MEALDNASDASLAEERHVVVVVHQELVNGSVTEKAYFYDSAEVDNGGGGPFDFMMDEALVRAKRFASDNKIAKVVVRTTQL
;
A
#
# COMPACT_ATOMS: atom_id res chain seq x y z
N MET A 1 -9.29 -16.94 -25.68
CA MET A 1 -8.61 -15.62 -25.65
C MET A 1 -8.99 -15.02 -24.32
N GLU A 2 -8.20 -15.31 -23.29
CA GLU A 2 -8.47 -14.84 -21.93
C GLU A 2 -8.23 -13.33 -21.90
N ALA A 3 -9.30 -12.58 -21.66
CA ALA A 3 -9.17 -11.17 -21.35
C ALA A 3 -8.39 -11.10 -20.03
N LEU A 4 -7.18 -10.55 -20.10
CA LEU A 4 -6.43 -10.13 -18.94
C LEU A 4 -7.32 -9.12 -18.21
N ASP A 5 -7.96 -9.58 -17.14
CA ASP A 5 -8.75 -8.77 -16.23
C ASP A 5 -7.85 -7.66 -15.72
N ASN A 6 -7.96 -6.51 -16.37
CA ASN A 6 -7.67 -5.23 -15.80
C ASN A 6 -8.66 -5.09 -14.64
N ALA A 7 -8.33 -5.71 -13.50
CA ALA A 7 -9.10 -5.69 -12.28
C ALA A 7 -9.27 -4.23 -11.86
N SER A 8 -10.34 -3.65 -12.40
CA SER A 8 -10.66 -2.24 -12.29
C SER A 8 -10.71 -1.91 -10.81
N ASP A 9 -10.10 -0.78 -10.45
CA ASP A 9 -10.09 -0.16 -9.11
C ASP A 9 -11.48 -0.21 -8.41
N ALA A 10 -12.56 -0.33 -9.18
CA ALA A 10 -13.92 -0.58 -8.72
C ALA A 10 -14.12 -1.85 -7.85
N SER A 11 -13.45 -2.98 -8.13
CA SER A 11 -13.61 -4.20 -7.32
C SER A 11 -12.82 -4.14 -6.00
N LEU A 12 -11.87 -3.21 -5.88
CA LEU A 12 -11.17 -2.96 -4.62
C LEU A 12 -12.04 -2.13 -3.66
N ALA A 13 -13.03 -1.38 -4.16
CA ALA A 13 -13.86 -0.52 -3.34
C ALA A 13 -14.85 -1.28 -2.42
N GLU A 14 -15.22 -2.53 -2.75
CA GLU A 14 -16.19 -3.31 -1.96
C GLU A 14 -15.54 -4.26 -0.93
N GLU A 15 -14.28 -4.66 -1.12
CA GLU A 15 -13.59 -5.61 -0.23
C GLU A 15 -12.61 -4.86 0.69
N ARG A 16 -12.75 -5.00 2.02
CA ARG A 16 -11.80 -4.44 2.99
C ARG A 16 -10.40 -4.99 2.72
N HIS A 17 -9.43 -4.10 2.54
CA HIS A 17 -8.04 -4.44 2.23
C HIS A 17 -7.08 -3.44 2.89
N VAL A 18 -5.83 -3.83 3.08
CA VAL A 18 -4.78 -2.88 3.47
C VAL A 18 -4.14 -2.31 2.21
N VAL A 19 -4.04 -1.00 2.10
CA VAL A 19 -3.33 -0.33 1.00
C VAL A 19 -1.93 0.03 1.47
N VAL A 20 -0.91 -0.33 0.71
CA VAL A 20 0.47 0.14 0.84
C VAL A 20 0.73 1.09 -0.32
N VAL A 21 1.07 2.33 -0.02
CA VAL A 21 1.41 3.36 -1.02
C VAL A 21 2.91 3.53 -1.00
N VAL A 22 3.55 3.27 -2.14
CA VAL A 22 4.98 3.42 -2.36
C VAL A 22 5.24 4.72 -3.13
N HIS A 23 6.12 5.53 -2.59
CA HIS A 23 6.62 6.76 -3.15
C HIS A 23 8.10 6.61 -3.52
N GLN A 24 8.39 6.84 -4.79
CA GLN A 24 9.76 6.87 -5.29
C GLN A 24 10.25 8.32 -5.28
N GLU A 25 11.30 8.58 -4.50
CA GLU A 25 11.98 9.87 -4.44
C GLU A 25 13.42 9.74 -4.98
N LEU A 26 13.89 10.74 -5.72
CA LEU A 26 15.29 10.82 -6.13
C LEU A 26 16.08 11.60 -5.07
N VAL A 27 16.94 10.91 -4.32
CA VAL A 27 17.81 11.50 -3.30
C VAL A 27 19.26 11.34 -3.75
N ASN A 28 19.94 12.47 -3.99
CA ASN A 28 21.36 12.49 -4.39
C ASN A 28 21.67 11.60 -5.61
N GLY A 29 20.77 11.54 -6.59
CA GLY A 29 20.94 10.73 -7.80
C GLY A 29 20.65 9.23 -7.61
N SER A 30 20.20 8.81 -6.43
CA SER A 30 19.72 7.45 -6.15
C SER A 30 18.22 7.45 -5.91
N VAL A 31 17.53 6.42 -6.41
CA VAL A 31 16.10 6.23 -6.14
C VAL A 31 15.94 5.61 -4.75
N THR A 32 15.14 6.26 -3.91
CA THR A 32 14.74 5.77 -2.58
C THR A 32 13.24 5.52 -2.59
N GLU A 33 12.82 4.40 -2.00
CA GLU A 33 11.41 4.01 -1.90
C GLU A 33 10.94 4.14 -0.46
N LYS A 34 10.11 5.16 -0.22
CA LYS A 34 9.39 5.31 1.04
C LYS A 34 7.94 4.89 0.87
N ALA A 35 7.32 4.41 1.94
CA ALA A 35 5.96 3.92 1.89
C ALA A 35 5.22 4.18 3.20
N TYR A 36 3.90 4.16 3.10
CA TYR A 36 2.98 4.10 4.22
C TYR A 36 1.86 3.11 3.89
N PHE A 37 1.07 2.72 4.89
CA PHE A 37 -0.08 1.86 4.67
C PHE A 37 -1.28 2.30 5.50
N TYR A 38 -2.47 1.95 5.03
CA TYR A 38 -3.74 2.22 5.73
C TYR A 38 -4.77 1.13 5.43
N ASP A 39 -5.79 1.02 6.28
CA ASP A 39 -6.93 0.14 6.06
C ASP A 39 -7.92 0.81 5.10
N SER A 40 -8.38 0.14 4.05
CA SER A 40 -9.35 0.72 3.13
C SER A 40 -10.69 1.08 3.80
N ALA A 41 -10.99 0.50 4.96
CA ALA A 41 -12.17 0.82 5.76
C ALA A 41 -11.97 2.02 6.72
N GLU A 42 -10.72 2.40 7.03
CA GLU A 42 -10.41 3.49 7.97
C GLU A 42 -9.31 4.38 7.40
N VAL A 43 -9.61 5.67 7.22
CA VAL A 43 -8.79 6.59 6.40
C VAL A 43 -7.35 6.80 6.89
N ASP A 44 -6.98 6.45 8.12
CA ASP A 44 -5.58 6.52 8.54
C ASP A 44 -5.32 5.74 9.84
N ASN A 45 -4.32 4.87 9.87
CA ASN A 45 -3.96 4.09 11.07
C ASN A 45 -2.46 3.82 11.22
N GLY A 46 -1.58 4.48 10.43
CA GLY A 46 -0.25 3.91 10.23
C GLY A 46 0.96 4.83 10.17
N GLY A 47 0.84 6.16 10.07
CA GLY A 47 2.00 7.03 9.91
C GLY A 47 1.80 8.39 10.53
N GLY A 48 2.73 8.82 11.39
CA GLY A 48 2.85 10.19 11.85
C GLY A 48 3.44 11.06 10.74
N GLY A 49 2.70 11.21 9.63
CA GLY A 49 3.17 11.89 8.43
C GLY A 49 3.16 10.97 7.20
N PRO A 50 3.10 11.56 5.99
CA PRO A 50 3.16 10.77 4.78
C PRO A 50 4.60 10.26 4.62
N PHE A 51 4.76 8.93 4.49
CA PHE A 51 6.02 8.25 4.14
C PHE A 51 7.06 7.99 5.26
N ASP A 52 6.62 7.53 6.44
CA ASP A 52 7.51 7.24 7.58
C ASP A 52 8.43 6.02 7.43
N PHE A 53 8.12 5.08 6.52
CA PHE A 53 8.84 3.79 6.43
C PHE A 53 9.53 3.60 5.09
N MET A 54 10.59 2.80 5.07
CA MET A 54 11.08 2.18 3.83
C MET A 54 10.04 1.18 3.31
N MET A 55 9.99 0.94 1.99
CA MET A 55 9.02 0.02 1.37
C MET A 55 8.95 -1.36 2.05
N ASP A 56 10.09 -1.98 2.33
CA ASP A 56 10.13 -3.29 2.98
C ASP A 56 9.52 -3.28 4.38
N GLU A 57 9.78 -2.22 5.15
CA GLU A 57 9.21 -2.06 6.48
C GLU A 57 7.69 -1.84 6.41
N ALA A 58 7.21 -0.99 5.49
CA ALA A 58 5.78 -0.77 5.29
C ALA A 58 5.06 -2.07 4.91
N LEU A 59 5.67 -2.91 4.07
CA LEU A 59 5.10 -4.21 3.67
C LEU A 59 5.01 -5.19 4.84
N VAL A 60 6.04 -5.29 5.68
CA VAL A 60 6.02 -6.16 6.85
C VAL A 60 4.94 -5.71 7.83
N ARG A 61 4.85 -4.41 8.10
CA ARG A 61 3.85 -3.83 9.00
C ARG A 61 2.43 -4.00 8.46
N ALA A 62 2.21 -3.75 7.17
CA ALA A 62 0.92 -3.93 6.51
C ALA A 62 0.44 -5.39 6.57
N LYS A 63 1.32 -6.36 6.31
CA LYS A 63 0.99 -7.80 6.43
C LYS A 63 0.62 -8.18 7.85
N ARG A 64 1.36 -7.68 8.84
CA ARG A 64 1.06 -7.92 10.26
C ARG A 64 -0.30 -7.31 10.63
N PHE A 65 -0.55 -6.06 10.26
CA PHE A 65 -1.84 -5.40 10.49
C PHE A 65 -2.99 -6.17 9.85
N ALA A 66 -2.82 -6.62 8.60
CA ALA A 66 -3.82 -7.41 7.89
C ALA A 66 -4.12 -8.73 8.63
N SER A 67 -3.07 -9.43 9.06
CA SER A 67 -3.20 -10.67 9.85
C SER A 67 -3.93 -10.44 11.19
N ASP A 68 -3.52 -9.41 11.94
CA ASP A 68 -4.09 -9.09 13.25
C ASP A 68 -5.59 -8.69 13.15
N ASN A 69 -5.99 -8.12 12.01
CA ASN A 69 -7.37 -7.67 11.74
C ASN A 69 -8.19 -8.61 10.85
N LYS A 70 -7.67 -9.81 10.51
CA LYS A 70 -8.32 -10.78 9.63
C LYS A 70 -8.70 -10.20 8.25
N ILE A 71 -7.88 -9.31 7.73
CA ILE A 71 -8.00 -8.73 6.39
C ILE A 71 -7.23 -9.63 5.42
N ALA A 72 -7.91 -10.18 4.42
CA ALA A 72 -7.34 -11.18 3.53
C ALA A 72 -6.40 -10.59 2.45
N LYS A 73 -6.45 -9.27 2.25
CA LYS A 73 -5.87 -8.63 1.07
C LYS A 73 -4.99 -7.45 1.46
N VAL A 74 -3.80 -7.43 0.85
CA VAL A 74 -2.88 -6.29 0.87
C VAL A 74 -2.67 -5.84 -0.59
N VAL A 75 -2.95 -4.58 -0.87
CA VAL A 75 -2.81 -3.96 -2.19
C VAL A 75 -1.61 -3.01 -2.15
N VAL A 76 -0.67 -3.17 -3.08
CA VAL A 76 0.46 -2.27 -3.22
C VAL A 76 0.23 -1.36 -4.42
N ARG A 77 0.36 -0.05 -4.22
CA ARG A 77 0.23 0.96 -5.28
C ARG A 77 1.48 1.82 -5.31
N THR A 78 2.00 2.08 -6.49
CA THR A 78 3.14 2.97 -6.71
C THR A 78 2.64 4.30 -7.23
N THR A 79 3.05 5.39 -6.58
CA THR A 79 2.87 6.75 -7.10
C THR A 79 4.23 7.24 -7.58
N GLN A 80 4.38 7.41 -8.90
CA GLN A 80 5.52 8.12 -9.48
C GLN A 80 5.22 9.63 -9.49
N LEU A 81 6.18 10.44 -9.05
CA LEU A 81 6.21 11.87 -9.32
C LEU A 81 6.78 12.14 -10.71
#